data_AF-A0A844A657-F1
#
_entry.id   AF-A0A844A657-F1
#
_cell.length_a   1.000
_cell.length_b   1.000
_cell.length_c   1.000
_cell.angle_alpha   90.00
_cell.angle_beta   90.00
_cell.angle_gamma   90.00
#
_symmetry.space_group_name_H-M   'P 1'
#
loop_
_entity.id
_entity.type
_entity.pdbx_description
1 polymer ?
#
loop_
_entity_poly.entity_id
_entity_poly.type
_entity_poly.pdbx_seq_one_letter_code
_entity_poly.pdbx_strand_id
1 'polypeptide(L)'
;MIVRDGNWKLFDHDFLTGRSVWVMEDGNRTHWRTDYPVENLVRQNEFSRNTTAGNAFGEWTKVASIPLNLAHSENLVRAHSEGDDRYVKRWLNDGDNRAWRSFEGHL
;
A
#
# COMPACT_ATOMS: atom_id res chain seq x y z
N MET A 1 24.37 -15.12 11.47
CA MET A 1 24.33 -13.67 11.78
C MET A 1 22.91 -13.33 12.18
N ILE A 2 22.67 -12.66 13.32
CA ILE A 2 21.31 -12.27 13.74
C ILE A 2 21.06 -10.85 13.22
N VAL A 3 20.04 -10.68 12.38
CA VAL A 3 19.60 -9.37 11.89
C VAL A 3 18.65 -8.74 12.92
N ARG A 4 18.85 -7.45 13.22
CA ARG A 4 18.08 -6.71 14.22
C ARG A 4 17.66 -5.34 13.72
N ASP A 5 16.52 -4.89 14.21
CA ASP A 5 15.99 -3.53 14.07
C ASP A 5 15.58 -3.04 15.47
N GLY A 6 16.50 -2.35 16.16
CA GLY A 6 16.35 -2.05 17.58
C GLY A 6 16.16 -3.32 18.43
N ASN A 7 15.01 -3.42 19.11
CA ASN A 7 14.64 -4.58 19.93
C ASN A 7 14.05 -5.74 19.10
N TRP A 8 13.74 -5.51 17.83
CA TRP A 8 13.20 -6.53 16.94
C TRP A 8 14.31 -7.43 16.41
N LYS A 9 14.02 -8.73 16.33
CA LYS A 9 14.87 -9.74 15.68
C LYS A 9 14.15 -10.23 14.44
N LEU A 10 14.88 -10.36 13.33
CA LEU A 10 14.32 -10.95 12.12
C LEU A 10 14.00 -12.43 12.38
N PHE A 11 12.75 -12.81 12.16
CA PHE A 11 12.25 -14.18 12.33
C PHE A 11 12.20 -14.93 10.99
N ASP A 12 11.61 -14.30 9.98
CA ASP A 12 11.48 -14.87 8.62
C ASP A 12 11.69 -13.77 7.58
N HIS A 13 12.25 -14.14 6.43
CA HIS A 13 12.39 -13.25 5.28
C HIS A 13 12.14 -14.01 3.99
N ASP A 14 11.16 -13.56 3.23
CA ASP A 14 10.90 -14.07 1.89
C ASP A 14 11.68 -13.25 0.86
N PHE A 15 12.73 -13.84 0.30
CA PHE A 15 13.58 -13.20 -0.70
C PHE A 15 12.88 -12.88 -2.02
N LEU A 16 11.77 -13.57 -2.34
CA LEU A 16 11.04 -13.33 -3.59
C LEU A 16 10.21 -12.04 -3.48
N THR A 17 9.50 -11.87 -2.37
CA THR A 17 8.59 -10.73 -2.17
C THR A 17 9.21 -9.59 -1.36
N GLY A 18 10.33 -9.85 -0.66
CA GLY A 18 10.96 -8.97 0.31
C GLY A 18 10.20 -8.85 1.64
N ARG A 19 9.11 -9.61 1.83
CA ARG A 19 8.35 -9.63 3.09
C ARG A 19 9.24 -10.07 4.24
N SER A 20 9.20 -9.33 5.34
CA SER A 20 9.98 -9.65 6.54
C SER A 20 9.06 -9.78 7.75
N VAL A 21 9.27 -10.84 8.54
CA VAL A 21 8.58 -11.07 9.81
C VAL A 21 9.57 -10.85 10.93
N TRP A 22 9.17 -10.03 11.90
CA TRP A 22 10.00 -9.64 13.03
C TRP A 22 9.33 -10.05 14.33
N VAL A 23 10.15 -10.42 15.30
CA VAL A 23 9.73 -10.79 16.64
C VAL A 23 10.43 -9.93 17.69
N MET A 24 9.67 -9.48 18.69
CA MET A 24 10.20 -8.75 19.83
C MET A 24 9.56 -9.28 21.11
N GLU A 25 10.37 -9.55 22.12
CA GLU A 25 9.93 -10.03 23.42
C GLU A 25 10.11 -8.90 24.44
N ASP A 26 9.02 -8.51 25.13
CA ASP A 26 9.04 -7.45 26.16
C ASP A 26 9.07 -8.02 27.59
N GLY A 27 9.36 -9.31 27.73
CA GLY A 27 9.40 -10.05 28.99
C GLY A 27 8.08 -10.68 29.41
N ASN A 28 6.93 -10.14 28.96
CA ASN A 28 5.61 -10.69 29.30
C ASN A 28 4.78 -11.05 28.05
N ARG A 29 5.12 -10.50 26.89
CA ARG A 29 4.46 -10.71 25.60
C ARG A 29 5.48 -10.85 24.47
N THR A 30 5.06 -11.58 23.45
CA THR A 30 5.75 -11.68 22.17
C THR A 30 4.99 -10.86 21.15
N HIS A 31 5.64 -9.85 20.59
CA HIS A 31 5.11 -9.00 19.53
C HIS A 31 5.59 -9.49 18.18
N TRP A 32 4.69 -9.47 17.21
CA TRP A 32 4.94 -9.84 15.82
C TRP A 32 4.67 -8.65 14.91
N ARG A 33 5.63 -8.33 14.05
CA ARG A 33 5.50 -7.29 13.02
C ARG A 33 5.81 -7.92 11.67
N THR A 34 4.94 -7.69 10.69
CA THR A 34 5.18 -8.11 9.31
C THR A 34 5.29 -6.88 8.43
N ASP A 35 6.46 -6.72 7.81
CA ASP A 35 6.75 -5.61 6.91
C ASP A 35 6.61 -6.09 5.47
N TYR A 36 5.84 -5.33 4.68
CA TYR A 36 5.65 -5.56 3.25
C TYR A 36 6.28 -4.39 2.48
N PRO A 37 7.31 -4.62 1.65
CA PRO A 37 7.91 -3.56 0.85
C PRO A 37 6.91 -3.05 -0.19
N VAL A 38 6.84 -1.73 -0.36
CA VAL A 38 5.90 -1.05 -1.27
C VAL A 38 6.60 -0.16 -2.29
N GLU A 39 7.93 -0.06 -2.23
CA GLU A 39 8.73 0.85 -3.04
C GLU A 39 8.56 0.57 -4.54
N ASN A 40 8.49 -0.70 -4.92
CA ASN A 40 8.24 -1.10 -6.31
C ASN A 40 6.86 -0.68 -6.78
N LEU A 41 5.84 -0.85 -5.92
CA LEU A 41 4.46 -0.46 -6.23
C LEU A 41 4.34 1.06 -6.40
N VAL A 42 4.92 1.83 -5.48
CA VAL A 42 4.90 3.30 -5.53
C VAL A 42 5.60 3.81 -6.79
N ARG A 43 6.77 3.25 -7.15
CA ARG A 43 7.47 3.61 -8.38
C ARG A 43 6.67 3.26 -9.64
N GLN A 44 6.01 2.10 -9.67
CA GLN A 44 5.16 1.72 -10.79
C GLN A 44 3.95 2.66 -10.93
N ASN A 45 3.30 3.01 -9.83
CA ASN A 45 2.19 3.95 -9.80
C ASN A 45 2.62 5.32 -10.34
N GLU A 46 3.75 5.84 -9.87
CA GLU A 46 4.33 7.09 -10.35
C GLU A 46 4.63 7.04 -11.85
N PHE A 47 5.30 5.97 -12.32
CA PHE A 47 5.59 5.80 -13.73
C PHE A 47 4.32 5.77 -14.59
N SER A 48 3.31 4.99 -14.18
CA SER A 48 2.02 4.92 -14.88
C SER A 48 1.31 6.26 -14.91
N ARG A 49 1.32 6.99 -13.79
CA ARG A 49 0.70 8.32 -13.70
C ARG A 49 1.37 9.31 -14.63
N ASN A 50 2.71 9.34 -14.65
CA ASN A 50 3.46 10.25 -15.50
C ASN A 50 3.31 9.90 -16.99
N THR A 51 3.25 8.61 -17.33
CA THR A 51 3.06 8.13 -18.71
C THR A 51 1.66 8.44 -19.24
N THR A 52 0.67 8.51 -18.35
CA THR A 52 -0.74 8.79 -18.71
C THR A 52 -1.16 10.23 -18.45
N ALA A 53 -0.22 11.10 -18.07
CA ALA A 53 -0.47 12.51 -17.81
C ALA A 53 -1.03 13.19 -19.06
N GLY A 54 -2.13 13.93 -18.90
CA GLY A 54 -2.83 14.61 -20.00
C GLY A 54 -3.76 13.72 -20.84
N ASN A 55 -3.78 12.39 -20.63
CA ASN A 55 -4.75 11.53 -21.29
C ASN A 55 -6.16 11.76 -20.74
N ALA A 56 -7.17 11.65 -21.61
CA ALA A 56 -8.56 11.65 -21.18
C ALA A 56 -8.85 10.39 -20.33
N PHE A 57 -9.65 10.56 -19.27
CA PHE A 57 -10.14 9.43 -18.49
C PHE A 57 -11.11 8.61 -19.34
N GLY A 58 -10.79 7.33 -19.56
CA GLY A 58 -11.56 6.42 -20.40
C GLY A 58 -11.96 5.14 -19.67
N GLU A 59 -12.73 4.31 -20.37
CA GLU A 59 -13.12 2.98 -19.87
C GLU A 59 -11.87 2.12 -19.58
N TRP A 60 -11.92 1.32 -18.51
CA TRP A 60 -10.82 0.45 -18.06
C TRP A 60 -9.53 1.17 -17.64
N THR A 61 -9.57 2.49 -17.42
CA THR A 61 -8.41 3.23 -16.92
C THR A 61 -8.07 2.79 -15.50
N LYS A 62 -6.84 2.29 -15.31
CA LYS A 62 -6.32 1.95 -13.98
C LYS A 62 -5.93 3.21 -13.21
N VAL A 63 -6.67 3.50 -12.14
CA VAL A 63 -6.54 4.76 -11.38
C VAL A 63 -5.64 4.68 -10.15
N ALA A 64 -5.52 3.50 -9.56
CA ALA A 64 -4.69 3.28 -8.38
C ALA A 64 -4.22 1.83 -8.28
N SER A 65 -3.17 1.61 -7.50
CA SER A 65 -2.86 0.31 -6.91
C SER A 65 -2.41 0.50 -5.48
N ILE A 66 -3.08 -0.21 -4.59
CA ILE A 66 -3.01 0.00 -3.15
C ILE A 66 -2.63 -1.34 -2.51
N PRO A 67 -1.67 -1.37 -1.57
CA PRO A 67 -1.42 -2.55 -0.76
C PRO A 67 -2.69 -3.04 -0.07
N LEU A 68 -2.95 -4.35 -0.09
CA LEU A 68 -4.19 -4.91 0.44
C LEU A 68 -4.40 -4.63 1.93
N ASN A 69 -3.32 -4.70 2.72
CA ASN A 69 -3.34 -4.35 4.14
C ASN A 69 -3.80 -2.90 4.38
N LEU A 70 -3.28 -1.95 3.58
CA LEU A 70 -3.69 -0.56 3.63
C LEU A 70 -5.15 -0.39 3.18
N ALA A 71 -5.56 -1.07 2.12
CA ALA A 71 -6.94 -1.02 1.63
C ALA A 71 -7.95 -1.50 2.68
N HIS A 72 -7.58 -2.49 3.51
CA HIS A 72 -8.38 -2.92 4.65
C HIS A 72 -8.33 -1.94 5.82
N SER A 73 -7.14 -1.44 6.20
CA SER A 73 -7.02 -0.52 7.35
C SER A 73 -7.76 0.81 7.10
N GLU A 74 -7.77 1.27 5.86
CA GLU A 74 -8.44 2.51 5.42
C GLU A 74 -9.91 2.30 5.02
N ASN A 75 -10.47 1.11 5.28
CA ASN A 75 -11.87 0.75 4.98
C ASN A 75 -12.27 0.85 3.48
N LEU A 76 -11.29 0.89 2.57
CA LEU A 76 -11.52 1.04 1.13
C LEU A 76 -12.21 -0.18 0.52
N VAL A 77 -11.83 -1.38 0.95
CA VAL A 77 -12.42 -2.63 0.46
C VAL A 77 -13.93 -2.67 0.76
N ARG A 78 -14.30 -2.34 2.00
CA ARG A 78 -15.70 -2.31 2.42
C ARG A 78 -16.48 -1.21 1.72
N ALA A 79 -15.95 0.02 1.70
CA ALA A 79 -16.59 1.15 1.03
C ALA A 79 -16.88 0.84 -0.44
N HIS A 80 -15.92 0.21 -1.14
CA HIS A 80 -16.13 -0.23 -2.51
C HIS A 80 -17.19 -1.31 -2.63
N SER A 81 -17.16 -2.35 -1.79
CA SER A 81 -18.17 -3.42 -1.79
C SER A 81 -19.59 -2.94 -1.47
N GLU A 82 -19.72 -1.90 -0.64
CA GLU A 82 -21.00 -1.30 -0.28
C GLU A 82 -21.46 -0.19 -1.25
N GLY A 83 -20.65 0.14 -2.26
CA GLY A 83 -20.96 1.18 -3.26
C GLY A 83 -20.79 2.61 -2.77
N ASP A 84 -20.04 2.84 -1.68
CA ASP A 84 -19.65 4.19 -1.23
C ASP A 84 -18.48 4.74 -2.07
N ASP A 85 -18.77 4.98 -3.35
CA ASP A 85 -17.82 5.54 -4.30
C ASP A 85 -17.36 6.93 -3.86
N ARG A 86 -18.18 7.68 -3.12
CA ARG A 86 -17.84 9.02 -2.64
C ARG A 86 -16.68 8.96 -1.65
N TYR A 87 -16.71 8.02 -0.70
CA TYR A 87 -15.60 7.81 0.23
C TYR A 87 -14.32 7.42 -0.51
N VAL A 88 -14.40 6.43 -1.40
CA VAL A 88 -13.24 5.92 -2.15
C VAL A 88 -12.62 7.02 -3.00
N LYS A 89 -13.43 7.79 -3.73
CA LYS A 89 -12.95 8.94 -4.53
C LYS A 89 -12.30 10.00 -3.68
N ARG A 90 -12.89 10.37 -2.55
CA ARG A 90 -12.31 11.36 -1.63
C ARG A 90 -10.94 10.91 -1.12
N TRP A 91 -10.84 9.67 -0.65
CA TRP A 91 -9.59 9.12 -0.15
C TRP A 91 -8.51 9.07 -1.25
N LEU A 92 -8.87 8.60 -2.46
CA LEU A 92 -7.95 8.53 -3.60
C LEU A 92 -7.50 9.91 -4.10
N ASN A 93 -8.32 10.95 -3.97
CA ASN A 93 -8.00 12.30 -4.41
C ASN A 93 -7.26 13.11 -3.34
N ASP A 94 -7.06 12.56 -2.14
CA ASP A 94 -6.27 13.19 -1.09
C ASP A 94 -4.78 13.25 -1.47
N GLY A 95 -4.13 14.38 -1.21
CA GLY A 95 -2.71 14.59 -1.50
C GLY A 95 -1.81 13.63 -0.74
N ASP A 96 -2.20 13.25 0.47
CA ASP A 96 -1.44 12.30 1.30
C ASP A 96 -1.44 10.89 0.71
N ASN A 97 -2.45 10.55 -0.10
CA ASN A 97 -2.61 9.25 -0.75
C ASN A 97 -2.10 9.21 -2.19
N ARG A 98 -1.44 10.29 -2.66
CA ARG A 98 -0.96 10.43 -4.04
C ARG A 98 -0.03 9.30 -4.48
N ALA A 99 0.74 8.72 -3.56
CA ALA A 99 1.65 7.59 -3.85
C ALA A 99 0.93 6.34 -4.37
N TRP A 100 -0.35 6.19 -4.04
CA TRP A 100 -1.16 5.03 -4.44
C TRP A 100 -1.86 5.21 -5.79
N ARG A 101 -1.88 6.45 -6.31
CA ARG A 101 -2.50 6.78 -7.58
C ARG A 101 -1.60 6.46 -8.76
N SER A 102 -2.17 5.79 -9.76
CA SER A 102 -1.53 5.51 -11.05
C SER A 102 -2.08 6.36 -12.20
N PHE A 103 -3.02 7.29 -11.93
CA PHE A 103 -3.61 8.20 -12.90
C PHE A 103 -3.82 9.60 -12.30
N GLU A 104 -3.63 10.63 -13.11
CA GLU A 104 -3.65 12.04 -12.65
C GLU A 104 -5.06 12.63 -12.54
N GLY A 105 -5.99 12.22 -13.42
CA GLY A 105 -7.35 12.76 -13.43
C GLY A 105 -8.17 12.42 -12.20
N HIS A 106 -8.96 13.37 -11.72
CA HIS A 106 -9.86 13.16 -10.58
C HIS A 106 -11.05 12.25 -10.96
N LEU A 107 -11.38 11.34 -10.04
CA LEU A 107 -12.52 10.42 -10.14
C LEU A 107 -13.83 11.07 -9.71
#